data_AF-A0A942CUR2-F1
#
_entry.id   AF-A0A942CUR2-F1
#
_cell.length_a   1.000
_cell.length_b   1.000
_cell.length_c   1.000
_cell.angle_alpha   90.00
_cell.angle_beta   90.00
_cell.angle_gamma   90.00
#
_symmetry.space_group_name_H-M   'P 1'
#
loop_
_entity.id
_entity.type
_entity.pdbx_description
1 polymer ?
#
loop_
_entity_poly.entity_id
_entity_poly.type
_entity_poly.pdbx_seq_one_letter_code
_entity_poly.pdbx_strand_id
1 'polypeptide(L)'
;MARRLELAGGRNRFGEPNYRAVWGWNRLAWIGGRFEDRDEHGVLLRERIELRKEPKYSAVDRWHIERWVPPEVYGSPRTWYAQTNEIINGRTIAALGPYPSRGEYEHCFTLETPQGEFVQLTPTIAEYVATAIERARCKPLSQSREKLYDREAREDRAYENWAFDLLDDATPAFHKQPFVMIP
;
A
#
# COMPACT_ATOMS: atom_id res chain seq x y z
N MET A 1 -11.77 -11.89 -8.89
CA MET A 1 -11.09 -12.14 -7.60
C MET A 1 -11.25 -11.01 -6.58
N ALA A 2 -11.09 -9.72 -6.94
CA ALA A 2 -11.10 -8.59 -5.99
C ALA A 2 -12.38 -8.38 -5.16
N ARG A 3 -13.56 -8.80 -5.67
CA ARG A 3 -14.87 -8.52 -5.05
C ARG A 3 -15.01 -9.00 -3.58
N ARG A 4 -14.36 -10.09 -3.17
CA ARG A 4 -14.44 -10.58 -1.78
C ARG A 4 -13.74 -9.65 -0.80
N LEU A 5 -12.55 -9.16 -1.16
CA LEU A 5 -11.81 -8.15 -0.39
C LEU A 5 -12.63 -6.87 -0.21
N GLU A 6 -13.26 -6.43 -1.30
CA GLU A 6 -14.06 -5.21 -1.30
C GLU A 6 -15.28 -5.29 -0.37
N LEU A 7 -15.84 -6.49 -0.21
CA LEU A 7 -17.00 -6.72 0.67
C LEU A 7 -16.58 -6.81 2.15
N ALA A 8 -15.48 -7.48 2.45
CA ALA A 8 -15.02 -7.75 3.82
C ALA A 8 -14.70 -6.48 4.63
N GLY A 9 -14.06 -5.51 3.96
CA GLY A 9 -13.76 -4.21 4.54
C GLY A 9 -14.98 -3.29 4.71
N GLY A 10 -16.11 -3.63 4.07
CA GLY A 10 -17.19 -2.67 3.82
C GLY A 10 -16.77 -1.56 2.86
N ARG A 11 -17.64 -0.57 2.72
CA ARG A 11 -17.43 0.59 1.85
C ARG A 11 -17.10 1.85 2.65
N ASN A 12 -16.31 2.74 2.08
CA ASN A 12 -16.04 4.07 2.62
C ASN A 12 -17.24 5.00 2.42
N ARG A 13 -17.15 6.24 2.94
CA ARG A 13 -18.21 7.25 2.82
C ARG A 13 -18.55 7.67 1.38
N PHE A 14 -17.70 7.30 0.42
CA PHE A 14 -17.88 7.54 -1.01
C PHE A 14 -18.41 6.31 -1.77
N GLY A 15 -18.73 5.23 -1.06
CA GLY A 15 -19.24 4.00 -1.66
C GLY A 15 -18.16 3.11 -2.29
N GLU A 16 -16.88 3.45 -2.14
CA GLU A 16 -15.74 2.68 -2.65
C GLU A 16 -15.29 1.66 -1.61
N PRO A 17 -14.57 0.59 -2.00
CA PRO A 17 -14.09 -0.42 -1.05
C PRO A 17 -13.14 0.15 0.01
N ASN A 18 -13.29 -0.20 1.29
CA ASN A 18 -12.31 0.19 2.31
C ASN A 18 -10.96 -0.53 2.13
N TYR A 19 -10.94 -1.65 1.42
CA TYR A 19 -9.72 -2.39 1.11
C TYR A 19 -9.72 -2.78 -0.37
N ARG A 20 -8.55 -2.79 -1.00
CA ARG A 20 -8.37 -3.21 -2.38
C ARG A 20 -7.05 -3.92 -2.58
N ALA A 21 -6.99 -4.77 -3.59
CA ALA A 21 -5.73 -5.30 -4.11
C ALA A 21 -5.34 -4.53 -5.37
N VAL A 22 -4.09 -4.10 -5.46
CA VAL A 22 -3.53 -3.41 -6.62
C VAL A 22 -2.27 -4.12 -7.10
N TRP A 23 -2.09 -4.19 -8.41
CA TRP A 23 -0.82 -4.61 -8.99
C TRP A 23 0.15 -3.44 -8.95
N GLY A 24 1.36 -3.65 -8.42
CA GLY A 24 2.32 -2.58 -8.12
C GLY A 24 2.59 -1.67 -9.33
N TRP A 25 2.78 -2.27 -10.51
CA TRP A 25 3.04 -1.57 -11.78
C TRP A 25 1.91 -0.60 -12.16
N ASN A 26 0.68 -0.89 -11.74
CA ASN A 26 -0.49 -0.08 -12.08
C ASN A 26 -0.76 1.04 -11.06
N ARG A 27 -0.06 1.03 -9.91
CA ARG A 27 -0.29 2.00 -8.84
C ARG A 27 0.67 3.17 -8.94
N LEU A 28 0.17 4.29 -9.45
CA LEU A 28 0.89 5.56 -9.47
C LEU A 28 0.49 6.43 -8.28
N ALA A 29 1.45 7.13 -7.68
CA ALA A 29 1.23 8.16 -6.66
C ALA A 29 1.87 9.48 -7.10
N TRP A 30 1.45 10.57 -6.46
CA TRP A 30 2.11 11.86 -6.66
C TRP A 30 3.47 11.86 -5.97
N ILE A 31 4.52 12.16 -6.73
CA ILE A 31 5.88 12.35 -6.23
C ILE A 31 6.37 13.70 -6.74
N GLY A 32 6.59 14.62 -5.80
CA GLY A 32 7.20 15.91 -6.05
C GLY A 32 8.69 15.83 -5.76
N GLY A 33 9.51 16.22 -6.73
CA GLY A 33 10.95 16.12 -6.56
C GLY A 33 11.72 16.61 -7.77
N ARG A 34 13.02 16.29 -7.75
CA ARG A 34 13.91 16.47 -8.88
C ARG A 34 13.86 15.22 -9.75
N PHE A 35 13.56 15.41 -11.03
CA PHE A 35 13.47 14.37 -12.03
C PHE A 35 14.49 14.59 -13.14
N GLU A 36 15.19 13.53 -13.50
CA GLU A 36 16.08 13.48 -14.65
C GLU A 36 15.35 12.81 -15.81
N ASP A 37 15.20 13.53 -16.92
CA ASP A 37 14.74 12.93 -18.16
C ASP A 37 15.97 12.50 -18.95
N ARG A 38 16.06 11.20 -19.26
CA ARG A 38 17.14 10.58 -20.03
C ARG A 38 16.60 10.03 -21.35
N ASP A 39 17.44 9.96 -22.37
CA ASP A 39 17.09 9.30 -23.64
C ASP A 39 17.19 7.76 -23.55
N GLU A 40 16.89 7.08 -24.65
CA GLU A 40 16.95 5.61 -24.77
C GLU A 40 18.35 5.03 -24.52
N HIS A 41 19.40 5.87 -24.57
CA HIS A 41 20.79 5.49 -24.33
C HIS A 41 21.26 5.90 -22.92
N GLY A 42 20.36 6.41 -22.08
CA GLY A 42 20.64 6.84 -20.71
C GLY A 42 21.34 8.19 -20.59
N VAL A 43 21.45 8.94 -21.70
CA VAL A 43 22.05 10.28 -21.72
C VAL A 43 21.06 11.26 -21.08
N LEU A 44 21.55 12.08 -20.13
CA LEU A 44 20.74 13.09 -19.46
C LEU A 44 20.34 14.18 -20.46
N LEU A 45 19.03 14.30 -20.73
CA LEU A 45 18.47 15.33 -21.58
C LEU A 45 18.20 16.61 -20.80
N ARG A 46 17.64 16.48 -19.58
CA ARG A 46 17.32 17.62 -18.70
C ARG A 46 17.01 17.18 -17.28
N GLU A 47 17.12 18.12 -16.36
CA GLU A 47 16.63 18.01 -14.98
C GLU A 47 15.44 18.96 -14.77
N ARG A 48 14.39 18.50 -14.07
CA ARG A 48 13.21 19.29 -13.73
C ARG A 48 12.81 19.11 -12.26
N ILE A 49 12.38 20.19 -11.62
CA ILE A 49 11.74 20.14 -10.30
C ILE A 49 10.24 20.30 -10.53
N GLU A 50 9.50 19.21 -10.39
CA GLU A 50 8.05 19.20 -10.67
C GLU A 50 7.35 18.05 -9.95
N LEU A 51 6.02 18.09 -9.98
CA LEU A 51 5.16 17.06 -9.43
C LEU A 51 4.76 16.07 -10.53
N ARG A 52 5.10 14.79 -10.38
CA ARG A 52 4.78 13.72 -11.35
C ARG A 52 3.96 12.61 -10.73
N LYS A 53 3.29 11.83 -11.58
CA LYS A 53 2.71 10.54 -11.19
C LYS A 53 3.73 9.45 -11.48
N GLU A 54 4.26 8.86 -10.41
CA GLU A 54 5.31 7.83 -10.46
C GLU A 54 4.81 6.56 -9.76
N PRO A 55 5.40 5.39 -10.05
CA PRO A 55 5.06 4.15 -9.33
C PRO A 55 5.18 4.33 -7.82
N LYS A 56 4.12 4.01 -7.06
CA LYS A 56 4.09 4.10 -5.60
C LYS A 56 5.02 3.07 -4.94
N TYR A 57 5.18 1.92 -5.59
CA TYR A 57 5.89 0.77 -5.06
C TYR A 57 7.15 0.48 -5.88
N SER A 58 8.28 0.32 -5.20
CA SER A 58 9.55 -0.09 -5.83
C SER A 58 9.48 -1.53 -6.36
N ALA A 59 8.78 -2.42 -5.63
CA ALA A 59 8.45 -3.76 -6.09
C ALA A 59 7.19 -3.71 -6.98
N VAL A 60 7.40 -3.31 -8.24
CA VAL A 60 6.33 -3.10 -9.21
C VAL A 60 5.60 -4.41 -9.61
N ASP A 61 6.27 -5.55 -9.58
CA ASP A 61 5.67 -6.85 -9.93
C ASP A 61 5.17 -7.64 -8.71
N ARG A 62 4.38 -6.97 -7.87
CA ARG A 62 3.75 -7.56 -6.68
C ARG A 62 2.30 -7.11 -6.55
N TRP A 63 1.49 -7.95 -5.91
CA TRP A 63 0.18 -7.53 -5.41
C TRP A 63 0.34 -6.81 -4.08
N HIS A 64 -0.26 -5.64 -3.96
CA HIS A 64 -0.30 -4.84 -2.74
C HIS A 64 -1.74 -4.77 -2.26
N ILE A 65 -1.95 -5.05 -0.98
CA ILE A 65 -3.22 -4.78 -0.31
C ILE A 65 -3.13 -3.36 0.23
N GLU A 66 -4.09 -2.53 -0.13
CA GLU A 66 -4.22 -1.17 0.37
C GLU A 66 -5.52 -1.01 1.17
N ARG A 67 -5.48 -0.13 2.17
CA ARG A 67 -6.63 0.30 2.96
C ARG A 67 -6.91 1.77 2.72
N TRP A 68 -8.19 2.10 2.52
CA TRP A 68 -8.66 3.47 2.46
C TRP A 68 -8.53 4.16 3.82
N VAL A 69 -7.84 5.29 3.84
CA VAL A 69 -7.62 6.14 5.00
C VAL A 69 -8.37 7.47 4.77
N PRO A 70 -9.22 7.89 5.72
CA PRO A 70 -10.00 9.11 5.57
C PRO A 70 -9.13 10.38 5.60
N PRO A 71 -9.57 11.48 4.95
CA PRO A 71 -8.81 12.72 4.85
C PRO A 71 -8.42 13.31 6.22
N GLU A 72 -9.25 13.13 7.24
CA GLU A 72 -9.04 13.68 8.57
C GLU A 72 -7.78 13.13 9.28
N VAL A 73 -7.28 11.96 8.87
CA VAL A 73 -6.03 11.38 9.40
C VAL A 73 -4.81 12.21 8.99
N TYR A 74 -4.87 12.85 7.82
CA TYR A 74 -3.79 13.70 7.29
C TYR A 74 -3.86 15.15 7.83
N GLY A 75 -4.76 15.43 8.77
CA GLY A 75 -4.99 16.76 9.31
C GLY A 75 -5.72 17.69 8.33
N SER A 76 -5.49 18.99 8.49
CA SER A 76 -6.09 20.00 7.60
C SER A 76 -5.28 20.17 6.31
N PRO A 77 -5.87 20.67 5.21
CA PRO A 77 -5.12 21.00 4.00
C PRO A 77 -3.92 21.92 4.27
N ARG A 78 -4.08 22.89 5.19
CA ARG A 78 -3.00 23.79 5.60
C ARG A 78 -1.86 23.02 6.29
N THR A 79 -2.20 22.11 7.19
CA THR A 79 -1.23 21.27 7.90
C THR A 79 -0.49 20.35 6.94
N TRP A 80 -1.21 19.73 6.00
CA TRP A 80 -0.63 18.89 4.95
C TRP A 80 0.44 19.65 4.17
N TYR A 81 0.09 20.78 3.55
CA TYR A 81 1.08 21.54 2.78
C TYR A 81 2.21 22.11 3.66
N ALA A 82 1.98 22.37 4.94
CA ALA A 82 3.07 22.77 5.84
C ALA A 82 4.05 21.62 6.15
N GLN A 83 3.56 20.37 6.16
CA GLN A 83 4.34 19.18 6.50
C GLN A 83 4.98 18.50 5.29
N THR A 84 4.33 18.53 4.14
CA THR A 84 4.73 17.77 2.94
C THR A 84 5.37 18.64 1.87
N ASN A 85 5.42 19.97 2.06
CA ASN A 85 6.13 20.83 1.13
C ASN A 85 7.62 20.77 1.41
N GLU A 86 8.39 20.59 0.35
CA GLU A 86 9.84 20.64 0.38
C GLU A 86 10.34 21.86 -0.39
N ILE A 87 11.56 22.30 -0.08
CA ILE A 87 12.23 23.37 -0.82
C ILE A 87 13.40 22.76 -1.58
N ILE A 88 13.30 22.76 -2.91
CA ILE A 88 14.34 22.25 -3.80
C ILE A 88 14.80 23.41 -4.70
N ASN A 89 16.09 23.76 -4.63
CA ASN A 89 16.68 24.89 -5.36
C ASN A 89 15.88 26.21 -5.21
N GLY A 90 15.41 26.51 -3.99
CA GLY A 90 14.63 27.72 -3.69
C GLY A 90 13.17 27.70 -4.18
N ARG A 91 12.70 26.58 -4.76
CA ARG A 91 11.30 26.39 -5.16
C ARG A 91 10.60 25.48 -4.16
N THR A 92 9.42 25.90 -3.72
CA THR A 92 8.54 25.05 -2.92
C THR A 92 7.84 24.03 -3.82
N ILE A 93 7.86 22.76 -3.42
CA ILE A 93 7.19 21.67 -4.12
C ILE A 93 6.37 20.85 -3.13
N ALA A 94 5.15 20.46 -3.52
CA ALA A 94 4.34 19.54 -2.74
C ALA A 94 4.84 18.10 -2.95
N ALA A 95 5.76 17.63 -2.09
CA ALA A 95 6.48 16.38 -2.28
C ALA A 95 5.55 15.15 -2.36
N LEU A 96 4.44 15.18 -1.61
CA LEU A 96 3.41 14.13 -1.61
C LEU A 96 2.15 14.52 -2.43
N GLY A 97 2.23 15.61 -3.20
CA GLY A 97 1.12 16.10 -4.01
C GLY A 97 0.02 16.83 -3.22
N PRO A 98 -1.17 16.99 -3.82
CA PRO A 98 -2.26 17.72 -3.20
C PRO A 98 -2.84 16.99 -1.99
N TYR A 99 -3.45 17.75 -1.07
CA TYR A 99 -4.15 17.17 0.07
C TYR A 99 -5.21 16.13 -0.39
N PRO A 100 -5.22 14.91 0.18
CA PRO A 100 -6.11 13.83 -0.26
C PRO A 100 -7.53 14.06 0.27
N SER A 101 -8.27 15.01 -0.30
CA SER A 101 -9.62 15.41 0.14
C SER A 101 -10.67 14.30 0.16
N ARG A 102 -10.46 13.21 -0.60
CA ARG A 102 -11.30 11.99 -0.61
C ARG A 102 -10.72 10.85 0.23
N GLY A 103 -9.68 11.13 1.01
CA GLY A 103 -8.81 10.10 1.58
C GLY A 103 -7.84 9.54 0.54
N GLU A 104 -6.98 8.62 0.98
CA GLU A 104 -6.02 7.91 0.14
C GLU A 104 -5.96 6.44 0.58
N TYR A 105 -5.66 5.58 -0.39
CA TYR A 105 -5.36 4.18 -0.14
C TYR A 105 -3.90 4.05 0.27
N GLU A 106 -3.69 3.71 1.53
CA GLU A 106 -2.38 3.42 2.08
C GLU A 106 -2.03 1.95 2.00
N HIS A 107 -0.74 1.68 1.85
CA HIS A 107 -0.23 0.31 1.85
C HIS A 107 -0.57 -0.35 3.18
N CYS A 108 -1.13 -1.55 3.08
CA CYS A 108 -1.31 -2.43 4.20
C CYS A 108 -0.21 -3.48 4.19
N PHE A 109 -0.12 -4.32 3.16
CA PHE A 109 0.95 -5.32 3.03
C PHE A 109 1.11 -5.76 1.58
N THR A 110 2.25 -6.36 1.30
CA THR A 110 2.59 -6.95 0.00
C THR A 110 2.30 -8.45 0.04
N LEU A 111 1.76 -9.01 -1.05
CA LEU A 111 1.63 -10.46 -1.19
C LEU A 111 2.96 -11.03 -1.68
N GLU A 112 3.73 -11.52 -0.71
CA GLU A 112 5.00 -12.19 -0.92
C GLU A 112 5.22 -13.25 0.17
N THR A 113 6.09 -14.21 -0.08
CA THR A 113 6.51 -15.17 0.96
C THR A 113 7.42 -14.48 1.97
N PRO A 114 7.70 -15.09 3.14
CA PRO A 114 8.66 -14.52 4.08
C PRO A 114 10.07 -14.30 3.51
N GLN A 115 10.39 -15.00 2.43
CA GLN A 115 11.66 -14.87 1.69
C GLN A 115 11.59 -13.80 0.58
N GLY A 116 10.47 -13.09 0.44
CA GLY A 116 10.25 -12.05 -0.58
C GLY A 116 9.83 -12.57 -1.96
N GLU A 117 9.47 -13.85 -2.05
CA GLU A 117 9.05 -14.45 -3.32
C GLU A 117 7.62 -14.03 -3.66
N PHE A 118 7.32 -13.93 -4.96
CA PHE A 118 6.02 -13.50 -5.43
C PHE A 118 4.88 -14.46 -5.01
N VAL A 119 3.81 -13.90 -4.45
CA VAL A 119 2.56 -14.64 -4.19
C VAL A 119 1.43 -14.11 -5.09
N GLN A 120 0.85 -15.00 -5.89
CA GLN A 120 -0.29 -14.69 -6.74
C GLN A 120 -1.56 -14.46 -5.91
N LEU A 121 -2.32 -13.40 -6.24
CA LEU A 121 -3.65 -13.18 -5.68
C LEU A 121 -4.66 -14.19 -6.26
N THR A 122 -4.79 -15.35 -5.61
CA THR A 122 -5.81 -16.36 -5.92
C THR A 122 -7.12 -16.07 -5.15
N PRO A 123 -8.25 -16.69 -5.52
CA PRO A 123 -9.50 -16.56 -4.76
C PRO A 123 -9.35 -16.96 -3.29
N THR A 124 -8.58 -18.02 -3.00
CA THR A 124 -8.31 -18.50 -1.64
C THR A 124 -7.55 -17.46 -0.83
N ILE A 125 -6.50 -16.87 -1.40
CA ILE A 125 -5.75 -15.79 -0.73
C ILE A 125 -6.66 -14.57 -0.50
N ALA A 126 -7.49 -14.20 -1.48
CA ALA A 126 -8.44 -13.10 -1.32
C ALA A 126 -9.47 -13.35 -0.20
N GLU A 127 -9.97 -14.58 -0.06
CA GLU A 127 -10.90 -14.99 1.02
C GLU A 127 -10.21 -14.99 2.39
N TYR A 128 -8.96 -15.44 2.44
CA TYR A 128 -8.18 -15.44 3.66
C TYR A 128 -7.90 -14.02 4.17
N VAL A 129 -7.44 -13.13 3.28
CA VAL A 129 -7.23 -11.71 3.59
C VAL A 129 -8.54 -11.04 4.02
N ALA A 130 -9.64 -11.30 3.31
CA ALA A 130 -10.97 -10.82 3.67
C ALA A 130 -11.37 -11.24 5.11
N THR A 131 -11.21 -12.52 5.43
CA THR A 131 -11.50 -13.07 6.76
C THR A 131 -10.65 -12.40 7.84
N ALA A 132 -9.38 -12.15 7.55
CA ALA A 132 -8.47 -11.51 8.48
C ALA A 132 -8.85 -10.05 8.76
N ILE A 133 -9.27 -9.30 7.72
CA ILE A 133 -9.82 -7.95 7.85
C ILE A 133 -11.08 -7.95 8.73
N GLU A 134 -12.01 -8.88 8.50
CA GLU A 134 -13.24 -8.99 9.31
C GLU A 134 -12.93 -9.30 10.79
N ARG A 135 -11.99 -10.21 11.05
CA ARG A 135 -11.53 -10.53 12.41
C ARG A 135 -10.91 -9.32 13.11
N ALA A 136 -10.11 -8.53 12.40
CA ALA A 136 -9.51 -7.31 12.95
C ALA A 136 -10.56 -6.26 13.34
N ARG A 137 -11.67 -6.17 12.58
CA ARG A 137 -12.78 -5.25 12.87
C ARG A 137 -13.57 -5.62 14.13
N CYS A 138 -13.64 -6.89 14.48
CA CYS A 138 -14.36 -7.36 15.67
C CYS A 138 -13.61 -7.10 16.99
N LYS A 139 -12.38 -6.57 16.95
CA LYS A 139 -11.64 -6.18 18.15
C LYS A 139 -12.09 -4.79 18.64
N PRO A 140 -12.38 -4.58 19.94
CA PRO A 140 -12.85 -3.30 20.45
C PRO A 140 -11.85 -2.15 20.22
N LEU A 141 -12.31 -1.07 19.59
CA LEU A 141 -11.56 0.16 19.33
C LEU A 141 -11.00 0.84 20.61
N SER A 142 -11.50 0.47 21.79
CA SER A 142 -11.02 0.96 23.09
C SER A 142 -9.59 0.54 23.42
N GLN A 143 -9.04 -0.51 22.79
CA GLN A 143 -7.63 -0.90 22.96
C GLN A 143 -6.66 -0.21 21.97
N SER A 144 -7.16 0.49 20.94
CA SER A 144 -6.33 1.07 19.87
C SER A 144 -6.12 2.58 19.97
N ARG A 145 -6.94 3.34 20.70
CA ARG A 145 -6.85 4.82 20.72
C ARG A 145 -5.73 5.40 21.58
N GLU A 146 -5.16 4.63 22.50
CA GLU A 146 -4.19 5.14 23.50
C GLU A 146 -2.72 4.98 23.09
N LYS A 147 -2.42 4.45 21.90
CA LYS A 147 -1.04 4.15 21.46
C LYS A 147 -0.64 4.77 20.12
N LEU A 148 -1.41 5.73 19.61
CA LEU A 148 -1.30 6.21 18.24
C LEU A 148 -0.20 7.25 17.97
N TYR A 149 0.71 7.51 18.92
CA TYR A 149 1.85 8.42 18.71
C TYR A 149 3.23 7.93 19.19
N ASP A 150 3.33 6.76 19.83
CA ASP A 150 4.62 6.15 20.24
C ASP A 150 4.86 4.75 19.66
N ARG A 151 3.97 4.27 18.77
CA ARG A 151 3.89 2.87 18.38
C ARG A 151 4.18 2.57 16.91
N GLU A 152 4.62 3.51 16.08
CA GLU A 152 4.90 3.24 14.66
C GLU A 152 5.91 2.08 14.50
N ALA A 153 7.04 2.10 15.21
CA ALA A 153 8.07 1.04 15.11
C ALA A 153 7.74 -0.30 15.82
N ARG A 154 6.68 -0.36 16.64
CA ARG A 154 6.28 -1.58 17.40
C ARG A 154 4.99 -2.18 16.85
N GLU A 155 4.11 -1.38 16.27
CA GLU A 155 2.97 -1.84 15.47
C GLU A 155 3.44 -2.35 14.12
N ASP A 156 4.44 -1.74 13.46
CA ASP A 156 5.01 -2.28 12.23
C ASP A 156 5.49 -3.72 12.44
N ARG A 157 6.26 -4.00 13.49
CA ARG A 157 6.70 -5.37 13.82
C ARG A 157 5.57 -6.31 14.21
N ALA A 158 4.55 -5.83 14.93
CA ALA A 158 3.41 -6.66 15.31
C ALA A 158 2.49 -6.96 14.10
N TYR A 159 2.46 -6.04 13.15
CA TYR A 159 1.68 -6.12 11.93
C TYR A 159 2.42 -6.91 10.86
N GLU A 160 3.74 -6.77 10.73
CA GLU A 160 4.64 -7.64 9.98
C GLU A 160 4.53 -9.07 10.51
N ASN A 161 4.65 -9.29 11.82
CA ASN A 161 4.45 -10.62 12.41
C ASN A 161 3.05 -11.18 12.14
N TRP A 162 2.01 -10.34 12.20
CA TRP A 162 0.65 -10.74 11.83
C TRP A 162 0.53 -11.07 10.33
N ALA A 163 1.21 -10.33 9.46
CA ALA A 163 1.25 -10.59 8.02
C ALA A 163 2.05 -11.86 7.70
N PHE A 164 3.10 -12.16 8.47
CA PHE A 164 3.83 -13.44 8.40
C PHE A 164 2.94 -14.61 8.83
N ASP A 165 2.25 -14.51 9.97
CA ASP A 165 1.28 -15.52 10.41
C ASP A 165 0.13 -15.69 9.39
N LEU A 166 -0.29 -14.59 8.75
CA LEU A 166 -1.30 -14.57 7.70
C LEU A 166 -0.84 -15.39 6.46
N LEU A 167 0.42 -15.32 6.09
CA LEU A 167 0.93 -16.00 4.90
C LEU A 167 1.25 -17.46 5.17
N ASP A 168 1.85 -17.78 6.33
CA ASP A 168 2.25 -19.14 6.71
C ASP A 168 1.04 -20.09 6.83
N ASP A 169 -0.05 -19.63 7.46
CA ASP A 169 -1.31 -20.40 7.59
C ASP A 169 -2.06 -20.60 6.25
N ALA A 170 -1.89 -19.68 5.31
CA ALA A 170 -2.59 -19.70 4.01
C ALA A 170 -1.81 -20.46 2.92
N THR A 171 -0.52 -20.70 3.12
CA THR A 171 0.28 -21.65 2.33
C THR A 171 0.25 -23.02 2.98
N PRO A 172 -0.48 -24.01 2.43
CA PRO A 172 -0.24 -25.40 2.80
C PRO A 172 1.24 -25.68 2.53
N ALA A 173 1.97 -26.14 3.55
CA ALA A 173 3.32 -26.65 3.38
C ALA A 173 3.33 -27.58 2.16
N PHE A 174 4.01 -27.17 1.08
CA PHE A 174 4.00 -27.86 -0.21
C PHE A 174 4.29 -29.35 0.00
N HIS A 175 3.25 -30.17 0.05
CA HIS A 175 3.37 -31.62 -0.04
C HIS A 175 3.64 -31.95 -1.50
N LYS A 176 4.94 -32.00 -1.81
CA LYS A 176 5.59 -32.86 -2.81
C LYS A 176 4.66 -33.40 -3.91
N GLN A 177 4.26 -32.55 -4.84
CA GLN A 177 3.89 -33.06 -6.16
C GLN A 177 4.87 -32.49 -7.19
N PRO A 178 5.55 -33.36 -7.97
CA PRO A 178 6.48 -32.92 -8.98
C PRO A 178 5.73 -32.09 -10.02
N PHE A 179 6.25 -30.90 -10.27
CA PHE A 179 5.84 -30.05 -11.38
C PHE A 179 5.95 -30.85 -12.68
N VAL A 180 4.81 -31.13 -13.30
CA VAL A 180 4.75 -31.69 -14.64
C VAL A 180 5.15 -30.57 -15.59
N MET A 181 6.33 -30.69 -16.19
CA MET A 181 6.73 -29.89 -17.35
C MET A 181 5.85 -30.33 -18.52
N ILE A 182 4.99 -29.45 -19.00
CA ILE A 182 4.23 -29.66 -20.25
C ILE A 182 5.16 -29.26 -21.41
N PRO A 183 5.30 -30.10 -22.46
CA PRO A 183 6.21 -29.87 -23.59
C PRO A 183 5.86 -28.67 -24.47
#